data_AF-A0A5A7VYM4-F1
#
_entry.id   AF-A0A5A7VYM4-F1
#
_cell.length_a   1.000
_cell.length_b   1.000
_cell.length_c   1.000
_cell.angle_alpha   90.00
_cell.angle_beta   90.00
_cell.angle_gamma   90.00
#
_symmetry.space_group_name_H-M   'P 1'
#
loop_
_entity.id
_entity.type
_entity.pdbx_description
1 polymer ?
#
loop_
_entity_poly.entity_id
_entity_poly.type
_entity_poly.pdbx_seq_one_letter_code
_entity_poly.pdbx_strand_id
1 'polypeptide(L)' 'MIKPKRTAVEQVEDGAAQRALNPISSRQAISDSQAEPEFEQNRLRLKADRLAREAQDRVKKSGGKDV' A
#
# COMPACT_ATOMS: atom_id res chain seq x y z
N MET A 1 17.95 21.67 25.16
CA MET A 1 18.17 20.25 25.50
C MET A 1 18.19 19.44 24.21
N ILE A 2 19.35 18.94 23.80
CA ILE A 2 19.46 18.05 22.64
C ILE A 2 19.09 16.66 23.15
N LYS A 3 18.01 16.07 22.63
CA LYS A 3 17.65 14.70 22.98
C LYS A 3 18.80 13.78 22.56
N PRO A 4 19.26 12.86 23.42
CA PRO A 4 20.35 11.95 23.07
C PRO A 4 19.96 11.16 21.82
N LYS A 5 20.92 10.97 20.91
CA LYS A 5 20.73 10.15 19.71
C LYS A 5 20.47 8.71 20.17
N ARG A 6 19.36 8.13 19.71
CA ARG A 6 19.02 6.73 19.99
C ARG A 6 20.15 5.81 19.57
N THR A 7 20.37 4.78 20.38
CA THR A 7 21.35 3.73 20.07
C THR A 7 20.84 2.84 18.93
N ALA A 8 21.75 2.14 18.25
CA ALA A 8 21.37 1.24 17.16
C ALA A 8 20.41 0.12 17.62
N VAL A 9 20.53 -0.31 18.89
CA VAL A 9 19.67 -1.32 19.49
C VAL A 9 18.25 -0.77 19.69
N GLU A 10 18.12 0.42 20.28
CA GLU A 10 16.83 1.10 20.47
C GLU A 10 16.13 1.38 19.13
N GLN A 11 16.88 1.70 18.06
CA GLN A 11 16.29 1.93 16.73
C GLN A 11 15.70 0.65 16.12
N VAL A 12 16.33 -0.52 16.35
CA VAL A 12 15.86 -1.80 15.84
C VAL A 12 14.63 -2.27 16.63
N GLU A 13 14.64 -2.10 17.95
CA GLU A 13 13.50 -2.44 18.81
C GLU A 13 12.28 -1.54 18.53
N ASP A 14 12.48 -0.22 18.38
CA ASP A 14 11.43 0.71 17.98
C ASP A 14 10.82 0.34 16.61
N GLY A 15 11.66 -0.09 15.66
CA GLY A 15 11.22 -0.56 14.35
C GLY A 15 10.40 -1.86 14.40
N ALA A 16 10.78 -2.80 15.26
CA ALA A 16 10.03 -4.03 15.49
C ALA A 16 8.68 -3.76 16.16
N ALA A 17 8.65 -2.88 17.17
CA ALA A 17 7.42 -2.46 17.84
C ALA A 17 6.46 -1.73 16.88
N GLN A 18 6.97 -0.85 16.01
CA GLN A 18 6.16 -0.19 14.98
C GLN A 18 5.56 -1.16 13.95
N ARG A 19 6.31 -2.18 13.53
CA ARG A 19 5.81 -3.22 12.63
C ARG A 19 4.71 -4.07 13.27
N ALA A 20 4.79 -4.31 14.58
CA ALA A 20 3.76 -5.02 15.33
C ALA A 20 2.44 -4.22 15.41
N LEU A 21 2.50 -2.88 15.50
CA LEU A 21 1.31 -2.02 15.54
C LEU A 21 0.63 -1.84 14.17
N ASN A 22 1.37 -1.96 13.07
CA ASN A 22 0.84 -1.78 11.72
C ASN A 22 1.09 -3.03 10.86
N PRO A 23 0.23 -4.06 10.96
CA PRO A 23 0.39 -5.30 10.20
C PRO A 23 0.38 -5.07 8.67
N ILE A 24 -0.21 -3.97 8.21
CA ILE A 24 -0.17 -3.56 6.80
C ILE A 24 1.21 -3.04 6.40
N SER A 25 1.88 -2.24 7.23
CA SER A 25 3.25 -1.75 6.93
C SER A 25 4.31 -2.84 7.09
N SER A 26 3.97 -3.93 7.78
CA SER A 26 4.78 -5.12 7.92
C SER A 26 4.67 -6.08 6.71
N ARG A 27 3.72 -5.86 5.79
CA ARG A 27 3.62 -6.68 4.58
C ARG A 27 4.85 -6.47 3.71
N GLN A 28 5.71 -7.48 3.68
CA GLN A 28 6.81 -7.54 2.72
C GLN A 28 6.21 -7.72 1.32
N ALA A 29 6.57 -6.82 0.41
CA ALA A 29 6.27 -7.00 -0.99
C ALA A 29 7.09 -8.18 -1.51
N ILE A 30 6.42 -9.28 -1.82
CA ILE A 30 7.00 -10.39 -2.58
C ILE A 30 7.22 -9.94 -4.02
N SER A 31 8.34 -10.39 -4.61
CA SER A 31 8.65 -10.10 -6.01
C SER A 31 7.55 -10.68 -6.91
N ASP A 32 7.22 -9.98 -8.00
CA ASP A 32 6.28 -10.49 -9.01
C ASP A 32 6.75 -11.86 -9.55
N SER A 33 8.06 -12.11 -9.60
CA SER A 33 8.66 -13.40 -10.01
C SER A 33 8.42 -14.57 -9.05
N GLN A 34 7.93 -14.30 -7.83
CA GLN A 34 7.55 -15.32 -6.84
C GLN A 34 6.04 -15.60 -6.85
N ALA A 35 5.27 -14.85 -7.63
CA ALA A 35 3.83 -15.05 -7.76
C ALA A 35 3.56 -16.13 -8.83
N GLU A 36 2.65 -17.07 -8.55
CA GLU A 36 2.20 -18.02 -9.59
C GLU A 36 1.60 -17.25 -10.79
N PRO A 37 1.71 -17.76 -12.02
CA PRO A 37 1.22 -17.09 -13.23
C PRO A 37 -0.26 -16.68 -13.16
N GLU A 38 -1.06 -17.43 -12.41
CA GLU A 38 -2.47 -17.14 -12.15
C GLU A 38 -2.68 -15.86 -11.33
N PHE A 39 -1.76 -15.55 -10.39
CA PHE A 39 -1.80 -14.30 -9.62
C PHE A 39 -1.49 -13.09 -10.49
N GLU A 40 -0.59 -13.22 -11.47
CA GLU A 40 -0.29 -12.12 -12.40
C GLU A 40 -1.50 -11.78 -13.27
N GLN A 41 -2.17 -12.79 -13.83
CA GLN A 41 -3.38 -12.60 -14.63
C GLN A 41 -4.51 -12.00 -13.80
N ASN A 42 -4.72 -12.50 -12.58
CA ASN A 42 -5.71 -11.94 -11.66
C ASN A 42 -5.39 -10.49 -11.26
N ARG A 43 -4.12 -10.16 -11.02
CA ARG A 43 -3.68 -8.78 -10.72
C ARG A 43 -3.97 -7.84 -11.88
N LEU A 44 -3.70 -8.25 -13.11
CA LEU A 44 -3.98 -7.45 -14.31
C LEU A 44 -5.49 -7.18 -14.45
N ARG A 45 -6.32 -8.23 -14.32
CA ARG A 45 -7.78 -8.09 -14.35
C ARG A 45 -8.30 -7.16 -13.26
N LEU A 46 -7.86 -7.35 -12.01
CA LEU A 46 -8.27 -6.51 -10.88
C LEU A 46 -7.82 -5.05 -11.04
N LYS A 47 -6.66 -4.81 -11.63
CA LYS A 47 -6.17 -3.46 -11.91
C LYS A 47 -7.00 -2.78 -13.00
N ALA A 48 -7.39 -3.51 -14.06
CA ALA A 48 -8.27 -3.01 -15.11
C ALA A 48 -9.66 -2.65 -14.56
N ASP A 49 -10.25 -3.54 -13.75
CA ASP A 49 -11.56 -3.31 -13.11
C ASP A 49 -11.53 -2.09 -12.18
N ARG A 50 -10.44 -1.92 -11.41
CA ARG A 50 -10.24 -0.73 -10.57
C ARG A 50 -10.19 0.55 -11.40
N LEU A 51 -9.41 0.54 -12.47
CA LEU A 51 -9.26 1.72 -13.33
C LEU A 51 -10.58 2.11 -13.98
N ALA A 52 -11.38 1.14 -14.42
CA ALA A 52 -12.71 1.37 -14.96
C ALA A 52 -13.66 2.00 -13.91
N ARG A 53 -13.64 1.51 -12.67
CA ARG A 53 -14.43 2.09 -11.57
C ARG A 53 -13.98 3.51 -11.24
N GLU A 54 -12.68 3.75 -11.13
CA GLU A 54 -12.15 5.09 -10.87
C GLU A 54 -12.51 6.09 -11.98
N ALA A 55 -12.49 5.65 -13.25
CA ALA A 55 -12.93 6.48 -14.36
C ALA A 55 -14.44 6.80 -14.26
N GLN A 56 -15.28 5.81 -13.96
CA GLN A 56 -16.72 6.02 -13.75
C GLN A 56 -16.99 6.94 -12.56
N ASP A 57 -16.27 6.80 -11.46
CA ASP A 57 -16.42 7.64 -10.27
C ASP A 57 -15.96 9.09 -10.54
N ARG A 58 -14.92 9.27 -11.37
CA ARG A 58 -14.50 10.60 -11.83
C ARG A 58 -15.56 11.26 -12.70
N VAL A 59 -16.15 10.52 -13.64
CA VAL A 59 -17.24 11.03 -14.50
C VAL A 59 -18.45 11.43 -13.67
N LYS A 60 -18.84 10.61 -12.69
CA LYS A 60 -19.94 10.95 -11.77
C LYS A 60 -19.64 12.19 -10.92
N LYS A 61 -18.39 12.37 -10.48
CA LYS A 61 -17.97 13.55 -9.71
C LYS A 61 -17.85 14.82 -10.57
N SER A 62 -17.50 14.71 -11.85
CA SER A 62 -17.42 15.87 -12.75
C SER A 62 -18.77 16.28 -13.32
N GLY A 63 -19.68 15.33 -13.56
CA GLY A 63 -21.04 15.59 -14.08
C GLY A 63 -22.02 16.18 -13.06
N GLY A 64 -21.64 16.31 -11.79
CA GLY A 64 -22.44 16.92 -10.72
C GLY A 64 -22.04 18.35 -10.37
N LYS A 65 -21.20 19.01 -11.17
CA LYS A 65 -20.69 20.37 -10.90
C LYS A 65 -21.29 21.47 -11.78
N ASP A 66 -22.29 21.14 -12.59
CA ASP A 66 -23.06 22.06 -13.41
C ASP A 66 -24.51 22.11 -12.90
N VAL A 67 -24.72 22.71 -11.72
CA VAL A 67 -26.02 23.22 -11.24
C VAL A 67 -25.81 24.61 -10.66
#